data_AF-A0A7C6FQT6-F1
#
_entry.id   AF-A0A7C6FQT6-F1
#
_cell.length_a   1.000
_cell.length_b   1.000
_cell.length_c   1.000
_cell.angle_alpha   90.00
_cell.angle_beta   90.00
_cell.angle_gamma   90.00
#
_symmetry.space_group_name_H-M   'P 1'
#
loop_
_entity.id
_entity.type
_entity.pdbx_description
1 polymer ?
#
loop_
_entity_poly.entity_id
_entity_poly.type
_entity_poly.pdbx_seq_one_letter_code
_entity_poly.pdbx_strand_id
1 'polypeptide(L)'
;MTPNPHRQAGKLIKRYLPQTIGYTLLTLLARLIALAPLVLTLGGYRPIEPPIVSIIVGFVLTCFLYLLVVAPLRMTYRRFFATAANSDKVQMQLSWTKTVNLQIKRTLRTFLYHLPFIFALFVFFYYTKIADAVTFLNFFRSVGQTVIQQISSVMLASKIESFRNIGQTFAQTSGLAPELIISTSVVICTLLISALISYFGVMRHIFLDMLPLSTNKPFKEAKRLKKQNKSALKQAKWGNFWLSLPFTLVTLYFLGTYIVSRLTGKTIDDLLTIALVFLNLDFSATALYGVLGAFVLLYLPLYPLRKVALSCAAVE
;
A
#
# COMPACT_ATOMS: atom_id res chain seq x y z
N MET A 1 -4.21 31.79 11.14
CA MET A 1 -4.27 30.77 10.07
C MET A 1 -3.15 29.77 10.29
N THR A 2 -3.43 28.47 10.29
CA THR A 2 -2.37 27.45 10.39
C THR A 2 -1.49 27.53 9.14
N PRO A 3 -0.16 27.58 9.27
CA PRO A 3 0.73 27.61 8.12
C PRO A 3 0.54 26.37 7.23
N ASN A 4 0.80 26.49 5.94
CA ASN A 4 0.72 25.33 5.04
C ASN A 4 1.92 24.38 5.32
N PRO A 5 1.69 23.09 5.65
CA PRO A 5 2.76 22.15 6.00
C PRO A 5 3.83 21.98 4.91
N HIS A 6 3.46 22.04 3.62
CA HIS A 6 4.40 21.93 2.50
C HIS A 6 5.28 23.16 2.37
N ARG A 7 4.74 24.35 2.66
CA ARG A 7 5.53 25.59 2.65
C ARG A 7 6.56 25.57 3.77
N GLN A 8 6.18 25.12 4.96
CA GLN A 8 7.11 24.94 6.08
C GLN A 8 8.16 23.86 5.75
N ALA A 9 7.74 22.74 5.15
CA ALA A 9 8.65 21.69 4.73
C ALA A 9 9.69 22.17 3.70
N GLY A 10 9.29 22.99 2.73
CA GLY A 10 10.23 23.60 1.77
C GLY A 10 11.28 24.48 2.46
N LYS A 11 10.87 25.29 3.46
CA LYS A 11 11.81 26.09 4.26
C LYS A 11 12.79 25.21 5.05
N LEU A 12 12.29 24.15 5.70
CA LEU A 12 13.12 23.22 6.47
C LEU A 12 14.10 22.45 5.58
N ILE A 13 13.65 21.98 4.41
CA ILE A 13 14.52 21.28 3.45
C ILE A 13 15.61 22.21 2.95
N LYS A 14 15.28 23.47 2.62
CA LYS A 14 16.29 24.45 2.19
C LYS A 14 17.33 24.73 3.28
N ARG A 15 16.88 24.84 4.55
CA ARG A 15 17.76 25.07 5.70
C ARG A 15 18.65 23.86 6.02
N TYR A 16 18.12 22.65 5.87
CA TYR A 16 18.80 21.39 6.20
C TYR A 16 19.03 20.53 4.96
N LEU A 17 19.46 21.15 3.85
CA LEU A 17 19.58 20.48 2.56
C LEU A 17 20.58 19.30 2.59
N PRO A 18 21.80 19.45 3.14
CA PRO A 18 22.75 18.34 3.22
C PRO A 18 22.19 17.14 4.02
N GLN A 19 21.53 17.41 5.16
CA GLN A 19 20.92 16.37 5.97
C GLN A 19 19.76 15.69 5.24
N THR A 20 18.94 16.47 4.51
CA THR A 20 17.83 15.94 3.72
C THR A 20 18.32 14.96 2.65
N ILE A 21 19.37 15.35 1.91
CA ILE A 21 19.99 14.51 0.88
C ILE A 21 20.60 13.26 1.52
N GLY A 22 21.42 13.43 2.56
CA GLY A 22 22.08 12.33 3.26
C GLY A 22 21.10 11.28 3.78
N TYR A 23 20.02 11.72 4.46
CA TYR A 23 18.98 10.80 4.94
C TYR A 23 18.21 10.13 3.81
N THR A 24 17.97 10.82 2.70
CA THR A 24 17.26 10.25 1.56
C THR A 24 18.09 9.14 0.94
N LEU A 25 19.37 9.40 0.65
CA LEU A 25 20.31 8.40 0.13
C LEU A 25 20.46 7.21 1.09
N LEU A 26 20.66 7.48 2.38
CA LEU A 26 20.78 6.43 3.39
C LEU A 26 19.51 5.57 3.50
N THR A 27 18.33 6.19 3.42
CA THR A 27 17.05 5.46 3.43
C THR A 27 16.86 4.62 2.17
N LEU A 28 17.32 5.10 1.00
CA LEU A 28 17.28 4.32 -0.24
C LEU A 28 18.21 3.12 -0.17
N LEU A 29 19.46 3.33 0.26
CA LEU A 29 20.44 2.27 0.44
C LEU A 29 19.93 1.19 1.41
N ALA A 30 19.41 1.61 2.57
CA ALA A 30 18.81 0.71 3.54
C ALA A 30 17.66 -0.12 2.96
N ARG A 31 16.83 0.47 2.08
CA ARG A 31 15.75 -0.26 1.40
C ARG A 31 16.27 -1.25 0.38
N LEU A 32 17.31 -0.89 -0.39
CA LEU A 32 17.94 -1.80 -1.34
C LEU A 32 18.50 -3.02 -0.60
N ILE A 33 19.23 -2.80 0.49
CA ILE A 33 19.75 -3.87 1.35
C ILE A 33 18.61 -4.74 1.90
N ALA A 34 17.55 -4.13 2.42
CA ALA A 34 16.42 -4.88 2.98
C ALA A 34 15.64 -5.67 1.92
N LEU A 35 15.51 -5.15 0.69
CA LEU A 35 14.79 -5.81 -0.40
C LEU A 35 15.65 -6.85 -1.13
N ALA A 36 16.98 -6.81 -0.99
CA ALA A 36 17.89 -7.68 -1.72
C ALA A 36 17.55 -9.18 -1.62
N PRO A 37 17.24 -9.77 -0.44
CA PRO A 37 16.88 -11.18 -0.38
C PRO A 37 15.70 -11.55 -1.27
N LEU A 38 14.59 -10.81 -1.17
CA LEU A 38 13.42 -11.05 -2.00
C LEU A 38 13.75 -10.89 -3.49
N VAL A 39 14.43 -9.81 -3.87
CA VAL A 39 14.81 -9.54 -5.27
C VAL A 39 15.69 -10.67 -5.83
N LEU A 40 16.68 -11.15 -5.08
CA LEU A 40 17.53 -12.26 -5.48
C LEU A 40 16.71 -13.54 -5.68
N THR A 41 15.82 -13.87 -4.74
CA THR A 41 14.98 -15.07 -4.86
C THR A 41 13.99 -15.03 -6.02
N LEU A 42 13.42 -13.85 -6.31
CA LEU A 42 12.59 -13.64 -7.50
C LEU A 42 13.41 -13.66 -8.79
N GLY A 43 14.66 -13.20 -8.74
CA GLY A 43 15.63 -13.24 -9.84
C GLY A 43 16.21 -14.62 -10.15
N GLY A 44 15.73 -15.67 -9.47
CA GLY A 44 16.13 -17.06 -9.73
C GLY A 44 17.16 -17.65 -8.77
N TYR A 45 17.66 -16.88 -7.80
CA TYR A 45 18.54 -17.43 -6.76
C TYR A 45 17.74 -18.27 -5.76
N ARG A 46 17.87 -19.60 -5.85
CA ARG A 46 17.05 -20.55 -5.07
C ARG A 46 17.95 -21.46 -4.22
N PRO A 47 18.40 -21.00 -3.04
CA PRO A 47 19.30 -21.78 -2.18
C PRO A 47 18.62 -22.97 -1.49
N ILE A 48 17.28 -23.02 -1.48
CA ILE A 48 16.48 -24.04 -0.80
C ILE A 48 15.40 -24.58 -1.75
N GLU A 49 15.34 -25.89 -1.91
CA GLU A 49 14.24 -26.55 -2.61
C GLU A 49 13.07 -26.91 -1.66
N PRO A 50 11.81 -26.88 -2.12
CA PRO A 50 11.36 -26.44 -3.44
C PRO A 50 11.42 -24.90 -3.63
N PRO A 51 11.39 -24.38 -4.87
CA PRO A 51 11.55 -22.94 -5.17
C PRO A 51 10.65 -22.00 -4.36
N ILE A 52 9.43 -22.44 -4.04
CA ILE A 52 8.48 -21.67 -3.23
C ILE A 52 9.03 -21.38 -1.82
N VAL A 53 9.77 -22.32 -1.22
CA VAL A 53 10.37 -22.16 0.11
C VAL A 53 11.44 -21.07 0.07
N SER A 54 12.29 -21.07 -0.95
CA SER A 54 13.28 -19.99 -1.15
C SER A 54 12.62 -18.60 -1.21
N ILE A 55 11.54 -18.44 -1.97
CA ILE A 55 10.81 -17.16 -2.08
C ILE A 55 10.22 -16.74 -0.73
N ILE A 56 9.60 -17.68 0.00
CA ILE A 56 9.04 -17.40 1.34
C ILE A 56 10.15 -16.96 2.30
N VAL A 57 11.28 -17.67 2.32
CA VAL A 57 12.43 -17.31 3.17
C VAL A 57 12.99 -15.95 2.79
N GLY A 58 13.16 -15.66 1.48
CA GLY A 58 13.58 -14.35 0.98
C GLY A 58 12.65 -13.23 1.42
N PHE A 59 11.33 -13.45 1.32
CA PHE A 59 10.32 -12.50 1.80
C PHE A 59 10.42 -12.27 3.32
N VAL A 60 10.49 -13.33 4.12
CA VAL A 60 10.60 -13.24 5.58
C VAL A 60 11.87 -12.50 6.00
N LEU A 61 13.00 -12.80 5.37
CA LEU A 61 14.27 -12.12 5.63
C LEU A 61 14.20 -10.64 5.26
N THR A 62 13.57 -10.31 4.12
CA THR A 62 13.30 -8.92 3.73
C THR A 62 12.43 -8.19 4.76
N CYS A 63 11.38 -8.82 5.29
CA CYS A 63 10.58 -8.24 6.36
C CYS A 63 11.41 -7.96 7.62
N PHE A 64 12.27 -8.90 8.02
CA PHE A 64 13.16 -8.76 9.17
C PHE A 64 14.18 -7.63 8.97
N LEU A 65 14.88 -7.61 7.83
CA LEU A 65 15.84 -6.56 7.50
C LEU A 65 15.17 -5.19 7.37
N TYR A 66 13.96 -5.11 6.82
CA TYR A 66 13.22 -3.86 6.75
C TYR A 66 12.91 -3.31 8.14
N LEU A 67 12.46 -4.18 9.05
CA LEU A 67 12.17 -3.83 10.44
C LEU A 67 13.43 -3.36 11.17
N LEU A 68 14.56 -4.05 10.96
CA LEU A 68 15.81 -3.77 11.65
C LEU A 68 16.54 -2.55 11.09
N VAL A 69 16.64 -2.41 9.77
CA VAL A 69 17.49 -1.39 9.12
C VAL A 69 16.67 -0.18 8.67
N VAL A 70 15.59 -0.41 7.91
CA VAL A 70 14.84 0.68 7.27
C VAL A 70 13.98 1.45 8.26
N ALA A 71 13.31 0.75 9.17
CA ALA A 71 12.36 1.40 10.06
C ALA A 71 13.02 2.36 11.07
N PRO A 72 14.18 2.04 11.70
CA PRO A 72 14.83 2.98 12.60
C PRO A 72 15.29 4.24 11.89
N LEU A 73 15.95 4.11 10.74
CA LEU A 73 16.38 5.26 9.92
C LEU A 73 15.20 6.14 9.53
N ARG A 74 14.09 5.53 9.11
CA ARG A 74 12.85 6.25 8.77
C ARG A 74 12.29 7.02 9.98
N MET A 75 12.28 6.43 11.16
CA MET A 75 11.81 7.11 12.38
C MET A 75 12.75 8.26 12.75
N THR A 76 14.05 8.05 12.70
CA THR A 76 15.07 9.09 12.95
C THR A 76 14.89 10.29 12.03
N TYR A 77 14.74 10.04 10.73
CA TYR A 77 14.46 11.08 9.74
C TYR A 77 13.20 11.88 10.10
N ARG A 78 12.10 11.20 10.42
CA ARG A 78 10.82 11.85 10.73
C ARG A 78 10.87 12.66 12.02
N ARG A 79 11.52 12.13 13.06
CA ARG A 79 11.74 12.82 14.34
C ARG A 79 12.60 14.05 14.15
N PHE A 80 13.71 13.95 13.42
CA PHE A 80 14.58 15.08 13.13
C PHE A 80 13.80 16.28 12.60
N PHE A 81 13.00 16.05 11.55
CA PHE A 81 12.21 17.13 10.95
C PHE A 81 11.02 17.57 11.80
N ALA A 82 10.44 16.69 12.61
CA ALA A 82 9.40 17.09 13.57
C ALA A 82 10.00 17.98 14.68
N THR A 83 11.15 17.62 15.23
CA THR A 83 11.86 18.45 16.21
C THR A 83 12.30 19.77 15.60
N ALA A 84 12.87 19.77 14.39
CA ALA A 84 13.28 20.98 13.67
C ALA A 84 12.09 21.88 13.29
N ALA A 85 10.89 21.32 13.12
CA ALA A 85 9.67 22.09 12.90
C ALA A 85 9.14 22.75 14.19
N ASN A 86 9.38 22.14 15.36
CA ASN A 86 8.91 22.62 16.66
C ASN A 86 9.89 23.55 17.37
N SER A 87 11.19 23.38 17.13
CA SER A 87 12.28 24.03 17.86
C SER A 87 13.49 24.21 16.96
N ASP A 88 14.19 25.34 17.09
CA ASP A 88 15.47 25.59 16.43
C ASP A 88 16.60 24.71 16.98
N LYS A 89 16.49 24.22 18.22
CA LYS A 89 17.49 23.33 18.83
C LYS A 89 17.11 21.88 18.55
N VAL A 90 17.75 21.29 17.55
CA VAL A 90 17.55 19.88 17.19
C VAL A 90 18.48 19.00 18.02
N GLN A 91 17.95 18.34 19.04
CA GLN A 91 18.68 17.28 19.73
C GLN A 91 18.33 15.92 19.12
N MET A 92 19.34 15.28 18.53
CA MET A 92 19.24 13.91 18.06
C MET A 92 19.60 12.94 19.16
N GLN A 93 18.62 12.17 19.63
CA GLN A 93 18.90 10.94 20.38
C GLN A 93 18.45 9.75 19.55
N LEU A 94 19.43 9.04 18.98
CA LEU A 94 19.20 7.76 18.32
C LEU A 94 19.19 6.67 19.39
N SER A 95 18.01 6.18 19.77
CA SER A 95 17.91 4.93 20.54
C SER A 95 17.39 3.83 19.62
N TRP A 96 18.32 3.05 19.06
CA TRP A 96 18.00 1.99 18.11
C TRP A 96 17.03 0.97 18.71
N THR A 97 17.34 0.50 19.93
CA THR A 97 16.53 -0.50 20.66
C THR A 97 15.11 -0.02 20.91
N LYS A 98 14.93 1.21 21.42
CA LYS A 98 13.59 1.79 21.64
C LYS A 98 12.83 1.97 20.33
N THR A 99 13.53 2.35 19.26
CA THR A 99 12.94 2.61 17.95
C THR A 99 12.48 1.31 17.28
N VAL A 100 13.32 0.26 17.29
CA VAL A 100 12.96 -1.08 16.82
C VAL A 100 11.79 -1.65 17.62
N ASN A 101 11.82 -1.58 18.96
CA ASN A 101 10.73 -2.07 19.80
C ASN A 101 9.40 -1.33 19.50
N LEU A 102 9.45 0.00 19.36
CA LEU A 102 8.27 0.79 18.98
C LEU A 102 7.74 0.37 17.60
N GLN A 103 8.63 0.11 16.64
CA GLN A 103 8.24 -0.36 15.32
C GLN A 103 7.64 -1.76 15.38
N ILE A 104 8.21 -2.71 16.13
CA ILE A 104 7.63 -4.06 16.30
C ILE A 104 6.21 -3.94 16.85
N LYS A 105 6.02 -3.19 17.94
CA LYS A 105 4.71 -2.95 18.54
C LYS A 105 3.74 -2.31 17.55
N ARG A 106 4.21 -1.39 16.70
CA ARG A 106 3.41 -0.79 15.65
C ARG A 106 3.03 -1.84 14.60
N THR A 107 4.00 -2.57 14.07
CA THR A 107 3.82 -3.58 13.03
C THR A 107 2.83 -4.63 13.48
N LEU A 108 2.97 -5.19 14.69
CA LEU A 108 2.03 -6.18 15.25
C LEU A 108 0.59 -5.61 15.33
N ARG A 109 0.44 -4.37 15.80
CA ARG A 109 -0.89 -3.73 15.88
C ARG A 109 -1.48 -3.44 14.50
N THR A 110 -0.65 -3.04 13.53
CA THR A 110 -1.11 -2.80 12.15
C THR A 110 -1.35 -4.10 11.40
N PHE A 111 -0.64 -5.19 11.74
CA PHE A 111 -0.75 -6.50 11.11
C PHE A 111 -2.17 -7.06 11.25
N LEU A 112 -2.81 -6.87 12.40
CA LEU A 112 -4.22 -7.24 12.60
C LEU A 112 -5.17 -6.57 11.58
N TYR A 113 -4.85 -5.35 11.14
CA TYR A 113 -5.63 -4.66 10.10
C TYR A 113 -5.30 -5.15 8.69
N HIS A 114 -4.13 -5.77 8.50
CA HIS A 114 -3.74 -6.39 7.23
C HIS A 114 -4.31 -7.81 7.08
N LEU A 115 -4.67 -8.49 8.17
CA LEU A 115 -5.17 -9.87 8.14
C LEU A 115 -6.34 -10.09 7.16
N PRO A 116 -7.41 -9.27 7.12
CA PRO A 116 -8.50 -9.48 6.15
C PRO A 116 -8.02 -9.41 4.70
N PHE A 117 -7.09 -8.49 4.42
CA PHE A 117 -6.53 -8.32 3.09
C PHE A 117 -5.60 -9.46 2.70
N ILE A 118 -4.72 -9.90 3.62
CA ILE A 118 -3.84 -11.04 3.42
C ILE A 118 -4.67 -12.32 3.20
N PHE A 119 -5.72 -12.52 4.00
CA PHE A 119 -6.62 -13.66 3.85
C PHE A 119 -7.33 -13.63 2.50
N ALA A 120 -7.91 -12.49 2.11
CA ALA A 120 -8.57 -12.34 0.82
C ALA A 120 -7.62 -12.58 -0.36
N LEU A 121 -6.38 -12.08 -0.27
CA LEU A 121 -5.33 -12.35 -1.27
C LEU A 121 -4.94 -13.83 -1.31
N PHE A 122 -4.79 -14.47 -0.15
CA PHE A 122 -4.45 -15.89 -0.07
C PHE A 122 -5.55 -16.76 -0.68
N VAL A 123 -6.82 -16.50 -0.36
CA VAL A 123 -7.98 -17.17 -0.96
C VAL A 123 -7.99 -16.96 -2.47
N PHE A 124 -7.81 -15.73 -2.93
CA PHE A 124 -7.75 -15.41 -4.35
C PHE A 124 -6.61 -16.16 -5.06
N PHE A 125 -5.40 -16.15 -4.48
CA PHE A 125 -4.24 -16.84 -5.02
C PHE A 125 -4.45 -18.36 -5.05
N TYR A 126 -4.93 -18.94 -3.96
CA TYR A 126 -5.18 -20.37 -3.84
C TYR A 126 -6.11 -20.86 -4.95
N TYR A 127 -7.25 -20.20 -5.13
CA TYR A 127 -8.17 -20.65 -6.16
C TYR A 127 -7.73 -20.30 -7.60
N THR A 128 -6.90 -19.28 -7.81
CA THR A 128 -6.41 -18.96 -9.17
C THR A 128 -5.23 -19.84 -9.62
N LYS A 129 -4.45 -20.40 -8.69
CA LYS A 129 -3.22 -21.14 -9.01
C LYS A 129 -3.22 -22.61 -8.62
N ILE A 130 -3.90 -22.96 -7.53
CA ILE A 130 -3.86 -24.31 -6.97
C ILE A 130 -5.14 -25.07 -7.30
N ALA A 131 -6.30 -24.39 -7.24
CA ALA A 131 -7.55 -24.98 -7.68
C ALA A 131 -7.66 -24.97 -9.21
N ASP A 132 -8.31 -25.97 -9.79
CA ASP A 132 -8.64 -25.93 -11.21
C ASP A 132 -9.63 -24.79 -11.50
N ALA A 133 -9.67 -24.33 -12.76
CA ALA A 133 -10.53 -23.23 -13.17
C ALA A 133 -12.02 -23.49 -12.84
N VAL A 134 -12.44 -24.76 -12.86
CA VAL A 134 -13.79 -25.18 -12.49
C VAL A 134 -14.06 -24.95 -11.01
N THR A 135 -13.16 -25.35 -10.11
CA THR A 135 -13.31 -25.10 -8.66
C THR A 135 -13.28 -23.61 -8.34
N PHE A 136 -12.44 -22.81 -9.02
CA PHE A 136 -12.48 -21.35 -8.90
C PHE A 136 -13.85 -20.78 -9.29
N LEU A 137 -14.36 -21.14 -10.47
CA LEU A 137 -15.66 -20.67 -10.95
C LEU A 137 -16.81 -21.12 -10.02
N ASN A 138 -16.78 -22.35 -9.52
CA ASN A 138 -17.78 -22.87 -8.58
C ASN A 138 -17.74 -22.15 -7.22
N PHE A 139 -16.54 -21.88 -6.69
CA PHE A 139 -16.39 -21.09 -5.48
C PHE A 139 -16.98 -19.69 -5.66
N PHE A 140 -16.65 -19.01 -6.76
CA PHE A 140 -17.21 -17.69 -7.06
C PHE A 140 -18.73 -17.78 -7.16
N ARG A 141 -19.28 -18.71 -7.95
CA ARG A 141 -20.72 -18.91 -8.10
C ARG A 141 -21.42 -19.13 -6.76
N SER A 142 -20.83 -19.95 -5.88
CA SER A 142 -21.37 -20.20 -4.53
C SER A 142 -21.39 -18.91 -3.70
N VAL A 143 -20.31 -18.14 -3.69
CA VAL A 143 -20.25 -16.84 -2.98
C VAL A 143 -21.31 -15.89 -3.52
N GLY A 144 -21.45 -15.80 -4.85
CA GLY A 144 -22.49 -14.97 -5.50
C GLY A 144 -23.90 -15.39 -5.08
N GLN A 145 -24.21 -16.68 -5.07
CA GLN A 145 -25.51 -17.20 -4.62
C GLN A 145 -25.79 -16.89 -3.16
N THR A 146 -24.82 -17.07 -2.26
CA THR A 146 -24.98 -16.73 -0.84
C THR A 146 -25.26 -15.24 -0.65
N VAL A 147 -24.55 -14.36 -1.38
CA VAL A 147 -24.78 -12.92 -1.31
C VAL A 147 -26.17 -12.54 -1.84
N ILE A 148 -26.60 -13.12 -2.97
CA ILE A 148 -27.95 -12.90 -3.50
C ILE A 148 -29.00 -13.34 -2.48
N GLN A 149 -28.82 -14.50 -1.84
CA GLN A 149 -29.75 -15.02 -0.84
C GLN A 149 -29.84 -14.08 0.39
N GLN A 150 -28.69 -13.58 0.88
CA GLN A 150 -28.66 -12.61 1.98
C GLN A 150 -29.30 -11.28 1.60
N ILE A 151 -28.98 -10.72 0.42
CA ILE A 151 -29.59 -9.47 -0.06
C ILE A 151 -31.11 -9.64 -0.20
N SER A 152 -31.54 -10.78 -0.73
CA SER A 152 -32.97 -11.07 -0.92
C SER A 152 -33.73 -11.17 0.39
N SER A 153 -33.07 -11.59 1.47
CA SER A 153 -33.68 -11.63 2.80
C SER A 153 -33.80 -10.26 3.49
N VAL A 154 -33.07 -9.24 3.01
CA VAL A 154 -32.97 -7.91 3.65
C VAL A 154 -33.62 -6.80 2.81
N MET A 155 -33.65 -6.93 1.48
CA MET A 155 -34.22 -5.90 0.59
C MET A 155 -35.71 -6.11 0.30
N LEU A 156 -36.45 -5.00 0.17
CA LEU A 156 -37.78 -5.00 -0.42
C LEU A 156 -37.75 -5.60 -1.84
N ALA A 157 -38.77 -6.40 -2.17
CA ALA A 157 -38.91 -7.09 -3.46
C ALA A 157 -38.67 -6.18 -4.68
N SER A 158 -39.12 -4.93 -4.62
CA SER A 158 -38.93 -3.95 -5.71
C SER A 158 -37.47 -3.58 -5.98
N LYS A 159 -36.59 -3.61 -4.99
CA LYS A 159 -35.14 -3.35 -5.17
C LYS A 159 -34.39 -4.57 -5.70
N ILE A 160 -34.85 -5.77 -5.36
CA ILE A 160 -34.27 -7.03 -5.84
C ILE A 160 -34.45 -7.13 -7.36
N GLU A 161 -35.64 -6.78 -7.86
CA GLU A 161 -35.95 -6.81 -9.28
C GLU A 161 -35.12 -5.79 -10.09
N SER A 162 -34.90 -4.59 -9.55
CA SER A 162 -34.00 -3.60 -10.14
C SER A 162 -32.55 -4.13 -10.26
N PHE A 163 -32.02 -4.75 -9.21
CA PHE A 163 -30.67 -5.34 -9.24
C PHE A 163 -30.57 -6.51 -10.23
N ARG A 164 -31.60 -7.35 -10.31
CA ARG A 164 -31.66 -8.45 -11.27
C ARG A 164 -31.66 -7.95 -12.71
N ASN A 165 -32.46 -6.90 -13.00
CA ASN A 165 -32.53 -6.30 -14.33
C ASN A 165 -31.18 -5.71 -14.75
N ILE A 166 -30.49 -4.99 -13.86
CA ILE A 166 -29.13 -4.47 -14.13
C ILE A 166 -28.16 -5.63 -14.43
N GLY A 167 -28.20 -6.70 -13.64
CA GLY A 167 -27.36 -7.88 -13.86
C GLY A 167 -27.62 -8.57 -15.20
N GLN A 168 -28.89 -8.66 -15.62
CA GLN A 168 -29.27 -9.24 -16.91
C GLN A 168 -28.85 -8.37 -18.10
N THR A 169 -29.01 -7.05 -18.03
CA THR A 169 -28.55 -6.14 -19.08
C THR A 169 -27.02 -6.19 -19.23
N PHE A 170 -26.30 -6.29 -18.11
CA PHE A 170 -24.84 -6.42 -18.13
C PHE A 170 -24.38 -7.80 -18.65
N ALA A 171 -25.09 -8.87 -18.30
CA ALA A 171 -24.82 -10.21 -18.82
C ALA A 171 -25.05 -10.31 -20.34
N GLN A 172 -26.13 -9.72 -20.85
CA GLN A 172 -26.43 -9.66 -22.28
C GLN A 172 -25.37 -8.88 -23.07
N THR A 173 -24.80 -7.83 -22.50
CA THR A 173 -23.78 -7.01 -23.16
C THR A 173 -22.37 -7.61 -23.07
N SER A 174 -22.05 -8.34 -21.99
CA SER A 174 -20.72 -8.90 -21.76
C SER A 174 -20.56 -10.36 -22.20
N GLY A 175 -21.67 -11.06 -22.48
CA GLY A 175 -21.70 -12.50 -22.73
C GLY A 175 -21.38 -13.36 -21.49
N LEU A 176 -21.28 -12.74 -20.30
CA LEU A 176 -20.97 -13.43 -19.06
C LEU A 176 -22.24 -13.88 -18.34
N ALA A 177 -22.17 -15.01 -17.67
CA ALA A 177 -23.23 -15.42 -16.73
C ALA A 177 -23.40 -14.34 -15.64
N PRO A 178 -24.65 -13.91 -15.32
CA PRO A 178 -24.90 -12.92 -14.27
C PRO A 178 -24.25 -13.28 -12.93
N GLU A 179 -24.22 -14.57 -12.58
CA GLU A 179 -23.59 -15.05 -11.36
C GLU A 179 -22.09 -14.73 -11.30
N LEU A 180 -21.38 -14.82 -12.43
CA LEU A 180 -19.95 -14.54 -12.50
C LEU A 180 -19.67 -13.05 -12.31
N ILE A 181 -20.48 -12.17 -12.90
CA ILE A 181 -20.37 -10.72 -12.72
C ILE A 181 -20.57 -10.33 -11.25
N ILE A 182 -21.63 -10.86 -10.63
CA ILE A 182 -21.94 -10.61 -9.22
C ILE A 182 -20.78 -11.09 -8.33
N SER A 183 -20.30 -12.31 -8.57
CA SER A 183 -19.23 -12.92 -7.77
C SER A 183 -17.91 -12.16 -7.90
N THR A 184 -17.55 -11.77 -9.13
CA THR A 184 -16.35 -10.95 -9.40
C THR A 184 -16.45 -9.60 -8.70
N SER A 185 -17.62 -8.96 -8.77
CA SER A 185 -17.89 -7.69 -8.08
C SER A 185 -17.77 -7.82 -6.57
N VAL A 186 -18.30 -8.90 -5.98
CA VAL A 186 -18.19 -9.20 -4.54
C VAL A 186 -16.74 -9.38 -4.12
N VAL A 187 -15.93 -10.10 -4.89
CA VAL A 187 -14.51 -10.30 -4.58
C VAL A 187 -13.72 -9.00 -4.69
N ILE A 188 -13.94 -8.21 -5.74
CA ILE A 188 -13.32 -6.89 -5.89
C ILE A 188 -13.71 -5.99 -4.72
N CYS A 189 -14.99 -5.91 -4.38
CA CYS A 189 -15.46 -5.13 -3.23
C CYS A 189 -14.84 -5.61 -1.91
N THR A 190 -14.74 -6.92 -1.69
CA THR A 190 -14.12 -7.51 -0.49
C THR A 190 -12.64 -7.13 -0.41
N LEU A 191 -11.90 -7.22 -1.52
CA LEU A 191 -10.50 -6.82 -1.60
C LEU A 191 -10.33 -5.32 -1.34
N LEU A 192 -11.19 -4.49 -1.93
CA LEU A 192 -11.17 -3.03 -1.73
C LEU A 192 -11.47 -2.66 -0.28
N ILE A 193 -12.52 -3.23 0.32
CA ILE A 193 -12.87 -3.00 1.73
C ILE A 193 -11.71 -3.44 2.63
N SER A 194 -11.14 -4.61 2.38
CA SER A 194 -9.99 -5.13 3.15
C SER A 194 -8.77 -4.23 3.00
N ALA A 195 -8.48 -3.73 1.79
CA ALA A 195 -7.43 -2.76 1.53
C ALA A 195 -7.68 -1.43 2.25
N LEU A 196 -8.93 -0.96 2.31
CA LEU A 196 -9.33 0.24 3.05
C LEU A 196 -9.14 0.05 4.56
N ILE A 197 -9.55 -1.09 5.13
CA ILE A 197 -9.35 -1.43 6.55
C ILE A 197 -7.84 -1.42 6.87
N SER A 198 -7.05 -2.10 6.05
CA SER A 198 -5.58 -2.13 6.10
C SER A 198 -4.99 -0.71 6.08
N TYR A 199 -5.41 0.13 5.13
CA TYR A 199 -4.99 1.52 5.02
C TYR A 199 -5.36 2.31 6.28
N PHE A 200 -6.61 2.26 6.74
CA PHE A 200 -7.05 2.98 7.94
C PHE A 200 -6.30 2.53 9.20
N GLY A 201 -5.98 1.24 9.31
CA GLY A 201 -5.15 0.66 10.36
C GLY A 201 -3.76 1.32 10.42
N VAL A 202 -3.06 1.39 9.28
CA VAL A 202 -1.77 2.08 9.18
C VAL A 202 -1.88 3.56 9.51
N MET A 203 -2.95 4.21 9.07
CA MET A 203 -3.20 5.64 9.29
C MET A 203 -3.61 5.98 10.72
N ARG A 204 -3.96 5.00 11.55
CA ARG A 204 -4.30 5.21 12.98
C ARG A 204 -3.13 5.76 13.78
N HIS A 205 -1.91 5.38 13.42
CA HIS A 205 -0.67 5.71 14.15
C HIS A 205 0.34 6.46 13.27
N ILE A 206 -0.14 7.34 12.39
CA ILE A 206 0.70 8.03 11.40
C ILE A 206 1.82 8.88 12.02
N PHE A 207 1.56 9.52 13.16
CA PHE A 207 2.49 10.41 13.86
C PHE A 207 3.40 9.69 14.87
N LEU A 208 3.28 8.37 15.02
CA LEU A 208 4.09 7.61 15.98
C LEU A 208 5.60 7.78 15.73
N ASP A 209 5.99 7.87 14.46
CA ASP A 209 7.37 8.02 14.03
C ASP A 209 7.94 9.42 14.31
N MET A 210 7.13 10.38 14.73
CA MET A 210 7.51 11.78 14.93
C MET A 210 7.57 12.14 16.42
N LEU A 211 7.09 11.25 17.29
CA LEU A 211 7.09 11.47 18.73
C LEU A 211 8.50 11.35 19.33
N PRO A 212 8.79 12.12 20.40
CA PRO A 212 9.97 11.91 21.22
C PRO A 212 10.06 10.49 21.78
N LEU A 213 11.28 9.98 21.93
CA LEU A 213 11.52 8.64 22.49
C LEU A 213 11.18 8.54 23.98
N SER A 214 11.10 9.68 24.69
CA SER A 214 10.74 9.78 26.10
C SER A 214 9.22 9.69 26.35
N THR A 215 8.39 9.60 25.30
CA THR A 215 6.94 9.54 25.47
C THR A 215 6.49 8.21 26.10
N ASN A 216 5.99 8.26 27.34
CA ASN A 216 5.53 7.07 28.09
C ASN A 216 4.39 6.28 27.41
N LYS A 217 3.45 6.96 26.74
CA LYS A 217 2.28 6.34 26.08
C LYS A 217 2.20 6.72 24.60
N PRO A 218 3.15 6.28 23.75
CA PRO A 218 3.36 6.84 22.42
C PRO A 218 2.16 6.61 21.48
N PHE A 219 1.43 5.50 21.62
CA PHE A 219 0.24 5.25 20.80
C PHE A 219 -0.96 6.12 21.17
N LYS A 220 -1.15 6.43 22.45
CA LYS A 220 -2.21 7.34 22.92
C LYS A 220 -1.90 8.75 22.46
N GLU A 221 -0.64 9.13 22.57
CA GLU A 221 -0.15 10.45 22.17
C GLU A 221 -0.24 10.66 20.66
N ALA A 222 0.18 9.70 19.84
CA ALA A 222 0.01 9.78 18.39
C ALA A 222 -1.46 9.92 17.96
N LYS A 223 -2.38 9.28 18.69
CA LYS A 223 -3.83 9.42 18.46
C LYS A 223 -4.33 10.80 18.88
N ARG A 224 -3.82 11.37 19.97
CA ARG A 224 -4.11 12.72 20.45
C ARG A 224 -3.69 13.76 19.42
N LEU A 225 -2.42 13.73 18.99
CA LEU A 225 -1.89 14.63 17.96
C LEU A 225 -2.65 14.52 16.63
N LYS A 226 -3.01 13.30 16.20
CA LYS A 226 -3.83 13.13 14.98
C LYS A 226 -5.18 13.85 15.07
N LYS A 227 -5.80 13.86 16.25
CA LYS A 227 -7.08 14.55 16.47
C LYS A 227 -6.91 16.06 16.52
N GLN A 228 -5.88 16.54 17.23
CA GLN A 228 -5.56 17.97 17.35
C GLN A 228 -5.21 18.56 15.97
N ASN A 229 -4.38 17.86 15.21
CA ASN A 229 -3.78 18.39 13.99
C ASN A 229 -4.50 17.87 12.74
N LYS A 230 -5.81 17.59 12.84
CA LYS A 230 -6.60 16.96 11.77
C LYS A 230 -6.58 17.80 10.48
N SER A 231 -6.65 19.13 10.61
CA SER A 231 -6.63 20.06 9.48
C SER A 231 -5.28 20.05 8.76
N ALA A 232 -4.19 20.25 9.51
CA ALA A 232 -2.82 20.20 9.01
C ALA A 232 -2.53 18.84 8.32
N LEU A 233 -2.94 17.74 8.96
CA LEU A 233 -2.81 16.40 8.39
C LEU A 233 -3.60 16.24 7.08
N LYS A 234 -4.81 16.80 6.97
CA LYS A 234 -5.61 16.76 5.73
C LYS A 234 -4.90 17.52 4.62
N GLN A 235 -4.39 18.72 4.91
CA GLN A 235 -3.63 19.53 3.94
C GLN A 235 -2.35 18.80 3.49
N ALA A 236 -1.57 18.25 4.44
CA ALA A 236 -0.38 17.48 4.14
C ALA A 236 -0.67 16.25 3.27
N LYS A 237 -1.77 15.53 3.53
CA LYS A 237 -2.20 14.39 2.69
C LYS A 237 -2.60 14.83 1.30
N TRP A 238 -3.39 15.89 1.19
CA TRP A 238 -3.88 16.39 -0.09
C TRP A 238 -2.72 16.86 -0.98
N GLY A 239 -1.82 17.69 -0.44
CA GLY A 239 -0.62 18.06 -1.18
C GLY A 239 0.25 16.86 -1.53
N ASN A 240 0.39 15.88 -0.63
CA ASN A 240 1.13 14.64 -0.93
C ASN A 240 0.49 13.78 -2.02
N PHE A 241 -0.84 13.83 -2.16
CA PHE A 241 -1.58 13.14 -3.22
C PHE A 241 -1.28 13.80 -4.57
N TRP A 242 -1.43 15.11 -4.68
CA TRP A 242 -1.11 15.87 -5.90
C TRP A 242 0.35 15.71 -6.32
N LEU A 243 1.29 15.77 -5.38
CA LEU A 243 2.71 15.55 -5.67
C LEU A 243 3.02 14.12 -6.16
N SER A 244 2.19 13.13 -5.85
CA SER A 244 2.36 11.76 -6.37
C SER A 244 1.55 11.47 -7.64
N LEU A 245 0.65 12.37 -8.04
CA LEU A 245 -0.24 12.14 -9.17
C LEU A 245 0.53 11.94 -10.49
N PRO A 246 1.53 12.77 -10.86
CA PRO A 246 2.26 12.59 -12.12
C PRO A 246 2.94 11.22 -12.21
N PHE A 247 3.64 10.82 -11.14
CA PHE A 247 4.23 9.48 -11.05
C PHE A 247 3.18 8.36 -11.22
N THR A 248 2.03 8.51 -10.57
CA THR A 248 0.95 7.51 -10.61
C THR A 248 0.39 7.40 -12.03
N LEU A 249 0.15 8.52 -12.71
CA LEU A 249 -0.37 8.54 -14.08
C LEU A 249 0.61 7.88 -15.06
N VAL A 250 1.90 8.22 -14.99
CA VAL A 250 2.91 7.62 -15.88
C VAL A 250 3.09 6.13 -15.58
N THR A 251 3.04 5.72 -14.31
CA THR A 251 3.07 4.31 -13.92
C THR A 251 1.87 3.56 -14.49
N LEU A 252 0.67 4.11 -14.34
CA LEU A 252 -0.57 3.53 -14.89
C LEU A 252 -0.54 3.48 -16.42
N TYR A 253 0.08 4.46 -17.08
CA TYR A 253 0.26 4.45 -18.53
C TYR A 253 1.12 3.27 -18.99
N PHE A 254 2.32 3.07 -18.41
CA PHE A 254 3.20 1.97 -18.80
C PHE A 254 2.62 0.59 -18.47
N LEU A 255 2.02 0.44 -17.28
CA LEU A 255 1.39 -0.83 -16.91
C LEU A 255 0.11 -1.07 -17.72
N GLY A 256 -0.69 -0.03 -17.95
CA GLY A 256 -1.93 -0.09 -18.69
C GLY A 256 -1.71 -0.40 -20.18
N THR A 257 -0.73 0.22 -20.83
CA THR A 257 -0.38 -0.08 -22.22
C THR A 257 0.10 -1.51 -22.40
N TYR A 258 0.89 -2.04 -21.46
CA TYR A 258 1.28 -3.45 -21.46
C TYR A 258 0.09 -4.39 -21.24
N ILE A 259 -0.85 -4.03 -20.37
CA ILE A 259 -2.06 -4.82 -20.16
C ILE A 259 -2.92 -4.81 -21.43
N VAL A 260 -3.17 -3.63 -22.01
CA VAL A 260 -4.00 -3.46 -23.21
C VAL A 260 -3.45 -4.27 -24.38
N SER A 261 -2.13 -4.34 -24.56
CA SER A 261 -1.53 -5.13 -25.65
C SER A 261 -1.67 -6.65 -25.48
N ARG A 262 -2.09 -7.12 -24.29
CA ARG A 262 -2.38 -8.53 -24.00
C ARG A 262 -3.86 -8.87 -24.08
N LEU A 263 -4.73 -7.87 -24.25
CA LEU A 263 -6.17 -8.10 -24.34
C LEU A 263 -6.53 -8.64 -25.73
N THR A 264 -7.34 -9.68 -25.72
CA THR A 264 -7.84 -10.40 -26.90
C THR A 264 -9.22 -9.90 -27.34
N GLY A 265 -9.89 -9.09 -26.52
CA GLY A 265 -11.25 -8.61 -26.73
C GLY A 265 -12.33 -9.56 -26.18
N LYS A 266 -11.94 -10.71 -25.61
CA LYS A 266 -12.83 -11.63 -24.91
C LYS A 266 -12.77 -11.38 -23.41
N THR A 267 -13.87 -10.91 -22.82
CA THR A 267 -13.93 -10.45 -21.42
C THR A 267 -13.36 -11.44 -20.38
N ILE A 268 -13.66 -12.74 -20.50
CA ILE A 268 -13.16 -13.76 -19.55
C ILE A 268 -11.65 -13.95 -19.69
N ASP A 269 -11.19 -14.17 -20.92
CA ASP A 269 -9.78 -14.41 -21.23
C ASP A 269 -8.94 -13.18 -20.83
N ASP A 270 -9.47 -11.99 -21.07
CA ASP A 270 -8.87 -10.71 -20.72
C ASP A 270 -8.78 -10.53 -19.19
N LEU A 271 -9.84 -10.84 -18.44
CA LEU A 271 -9.83 -10.80 -16.97
C LEU A 271 -8.81 -11.80 -16.38
N LEU A 272 -8.76 -13.03 -16.91
CA LEU A 272 -7.80 -14.04 -16.48
C LEU A 272 -6.37 -13.60 -16.82
N THR A 273 -6.16 -13.04 -18.01
CA THR A 273 -4.85 -12.52 -18.44
C THR A 273 -4.38 -11.39 -17.54
N ILE A 274 -5.25 -10.41 -17.25
CA ILE A 274 -4.96 -9.32 -16.30
C ILE A 274 -4.60 -9.88 -14.93
N ALA A 275 -5.44 -10.78 -14.40
CA ALA A 275 -5.21 -11.39 -13.09
C ALA A 275 -3.87 -12.12 -13.06
N LEU A 276 -3.54 -12.93 -14.07
CA LEU A 276 -2.28 -13.66 -14.17
C LEU A 276 -1.07 -12.74 -14.28
N VAL A 277 -1.15 -11.67 -15.08
CA VAL A 277 -0.08 -10.68 -15.19
C VAL A 277 0.20 -10.02 -13.84
N PHE A 278 -0.84 -9.58 -13.13
CA PHE A 278 -0.66 -8.98 -11.81
C PHE A 278 -0.18 -9.97 -10.76
N LEU A 279 -0.66 -11.21 -10.80
CA LEU A 279 -0.32 -12.24 -9.81
C LEU A 279 1.11 -12.78 -10.00
N ASN A 280 1.54 -12.92 -11.24
CA ASN A 280 2.90 -13.35 -11.57
C ASN A 280 3.90 -12.18 -11.61
N LEU A 281 3.41 -10.93 -11.52
CA LEU A 281 4.19 -9.71 -11.79
C LEU A 281 4.90 -9.78 -13.16
N ASP A 282 4.27 -10.42 -14.14
CA ASP A 282 4.84 -10.73 -15.46
C ASP A 282 4.72 -9.53 -16.41
N PHE A 283 5.32 -8.41 -16.00
CA PHE A 283 5.40 -7.19 -16.79
C PHE A 283 6.64 -7.23 -17.68
N SER A 284 6.50 -6.75 -18.92
CA SER A 284 7.66 -6.58 -19.81
C SER A 284 8.74 -5.69 -19.17
N ALA A 285 10.00 -5.96 -19.51
CA ALA A 285 11.13 -5.14 -19.07
C ALA A 285 10.91 -3.65 -19.44
N THR A 286 10.37 -3.37 -20.62
CA THR A 286 10.04 -2.00 -21.07
C THR A 286 9.04 -1.31 -20.13
N ALA A 287 7.96 -1.98 -19.73
CA ALA A 287 7.00 -1.42 -18.78
C ALA A 287 7.66 -1.16 -17.41
N LEU A 288 8.47 -2.11 -16.93
CA LEU A 288 9.19 -1.97 -15.66
C LEU A 288 10.23 -0.82 -15.69
N TYR A 289 10.98 -0.66 -16.78
CA TYR A 289 11.90 0.45 -16.97
C TYR A 289 11.17 1.79 -17.06
N GLY A 290 10.01 1.84 -17.72
CA GLY A 290 9.14 3.02 -17.74
C GLY A 290 8.68 3.42 -16.33
N VAL A 291 8.21 2.46 -15.53
CA VAL A 291 7.83 2.70 -14.12
C VAL A 291 9.03 3.14 -13.28
N LEU A 292 10.21 2.53 -13.48
CA LEU A 292 11.43 2.92 -12.79
C LEU A 292 11.87 4.34 -13.15
N GLY A 293 11.84 4.70 -14.43
CA GLY A 293 12.12 6.06 -14.91
C GLY A 293 11.16 7.08 -14.29
N ALA A 294 9.85 6.77 -14.27
CA ALA A 294 8.85 7.61 -13.60
C ALA A 294 9.14 7.76 -12.10
N PHE A 295 9.54 6.69 -11.42
CA PHE A 295 9.89 6.74 -10.01
C PHE A 295 11.10 7.67 -9.76
N VAL A 296 12.17 7.50 -10.54
CA VAL A 296 13.41 8.28 -10.39
C VAL A 296 13.20 9.75 -10.72
N LEU A 297 12.50 10.07 -11.81
CA LEU A 297 12.35 11.44 -12.31
C LEU A 297 11.22 12.21 -11.63
N LEU A 298 10.08 11.56 -11.35
CA LEU A 298 8.88 12.26 -10.88
C LEU A 298 8.64 12.09 -9.39
N TYR A 299 8.91 10.91 -8.83
CA TYR A 299 8.58 10.62 -7.43
C TYR A 299 9.72 10.93 -6.47
N LEU A 300 10.94 10.52 -6.82
CA LEU A 300 12.10 10.57 -5.94
C LEU A 300 12.49 12.00 -5.53
N PRO A 301 12.51 13.01 -6.44
CA PRO A 301 12.84 14.38 -6.07
C PRO A 301 11.83 15.00 -5.09
N LEU A 302 10.56 14.56 -5.17
CA LEU A 302 9.47 15.05 -4.33
C LEU A 302 9.33 14.26 -3.02
N TYR A 303 10.02 13.12 -2.91
CA TYR A 303 9.92 12.23 -1.75
C TYR A 303 10.29 12.92 -0.42
N PRO A 304 11.39 13.71 -0.31
CA PRO A 304 11.73 14.39 0.93
C PRO A 304 10.65 15.38 1.35
N LEU A 305 10.16 16.21 0.41
CA LEU A 305 9.11 17.20 0.66
C LEU A 305 7.86 16.56 1.25
N ARG A 306 7.40 15.45 0.69
CA ARG A 306 6.19 14.73 1.16
C ARG A 306 6.36 14.18 2.58
N LYS A 307 7.56 13.72 2.92
CA LYS A 307 7.86 13.18 4.24
C LYS A 307 8.03 14.27 5.29
N VAL A 308 8.69 15.38 4.96
CA VAL A 308 8.88 16.52 5.86
C VAL A 308 7.55 17.25 6.09
N ALA A 309 6.71 17.41 5.07
CA ALA A 309 5.37 18.02 5.23
C ALA A 309 4.49 17.25 6.23
N LEU A 310 4.60 15.92 6.25
CA LEU A 310 3.93 15.09 7.26
C LEU A 310 4.50 15.28 8.66
N SER A 311 5.81 15.54 8.80
CA SER A 311 6.43 15.86 10.09
C SER A 311 6.01 17.25 10.59
N CYS A 312 5.92 18.26 9.72
CA CYS A 312 5.40 19.59 10.06
C CYS A 312 3.96 19.50 10.57
N ALA A 313 3.10 18.73 9.88
CA ALA A 313 1.71 18.54 10.29
C ALA A 313 1.53 17.84 11.66
N ALA A 314 2.58 17.22 12.20
CA ALA A 314 2.53 16.59 13.52
C ALA A 314 2.81 17.56 14.68
N VAL A 315 3.23 18.78 14.37
CA VAL A 315 3.70 19.78 15.34
C VAL A 315 2.76 20.98 15.45
N GLU A 316 2.03 21.31 14.37
CA GLU A 316 1.00 22.37 14.34
C GLU A 316 -0.19 22.10 15.25
#